data_AF-A0A1V5VTW0-F1
#
_entry.id   AF-A0A1V5VTW0-F1
#
_cell.length_a   1.000
_cell.length_b   1.000
_cell.length_c   1.000
_cell.angle_alpha   90.00
_cell.angle_beta   90.00
_cell.angle_gamma   90.00
#
_symmetry.space_group_name_H-M   'P 1'
#
loop_
_entity.id
_entity.type
_entity.pdbx_description
1 polymer ?
#
loop_
_entity_poly.entity_id
_entity_poly.type
_entity_poly.pdbx_seq_one_letter_code
_entity_poly.pdbx_strand_id
1 'polypeptide(L)'
;MKKIFAVLISLLFVASVFGVASLSATDKATATPERVKVGQIITVTSTYNPCAFNETPPKCYDPTVKIYDPSMKNISFYPDMGFETFQDASSYVTKLSGPIETSDGIWTWTYRANFPGTIVFGTPSIINSPPEGRIRSNPVTITSNSLPMDKFFKLFGFGKKK
;
A
#
# COMPACT_ATOMS: atom_id res chain seq x y z
N MET A 1 2.11 34.42 -31.37
CA MET A 1 3.08 33.59 -30.60
C MET A 1 2.59 33.17 -29.21
N LYS A 2 1.87 34.00 -28.43
CA LYS A 2 1.39 33.62 -27.06
C LYS A 2 0.46 32.39 -26.99
N LYS A 3 -0.33 32.10 -28.03
CA LYS A 3 -1.29 30.98 -28.03
C LYS A 3 -0.65 29.59 -28.14
N ILE A 4 0.53 29.50 -28.75
CA ILE A 4 1.24 28.22 -28.95
C ILE A 4 1.87 27.73 -27.64
N PHE A 5 2.40 28.65 -26.82
CA PHE A 5 2.97 28.31 -25.51
C PHE A 5 1.91 27.77 -24.54
N ALA A 6 0.68 28.30 -24.56
CA ALA A 6 -0.39 27.81 -23.70
C ALA A 6 -0.81 26.37 -24.04
N VAL A 7 -0.82 26.02 -25.32
CA VAL A 7 -1.13 24.66 -25.78
C VAL A 7 0.00 23.69 -25.41
N LEU A 8 1.26 24.09 -25.55
CA LEU A 8 2.41 23.27 -25.16
C LEU A 8 2.45 23.00 -23.64
N ILE A 9 2.17 24.02 -22.81
CA ILE A 9 2.16 23.87 -21.34
C ILE A 9 0.98 22.99 -20.88
N SER A 10 -0.18 23.14 -21.53
CA SER A 10 -1.34 22.28 -21.32
C SER A 10 -1.05 20.82 -21.68
N LEU A 11 -0.41 20.57 -22.83
CA LEU A 11 -0.05 19.22 -23.26
C LEU A 11 0.99 18.59 -22.32
N LEU A 12 1.94 19.39 -21.82
CA LEU A 12 2.94 18.95 -20.84
C LEU A 12 2.28 18.50 -19.51
N PHE A 13 1.24 19.21 -19.06
CA PHE A 13 0.50 18.85 -17.85
C PHE A 13 -0.33 17.56 -18.02
N VAL A 14 -0.89 17.33 -19.21
CA VAL A 14 -1.68 16.12 -19.50
C VAL A 14 -0.78 14.88 -19.60
N ALA A 15 0.45 15.02 -20.11
CA ALA A 15 1.44 13.95 -20.08
C ALA A 15 2.09 13.75 -18.69
N SER A 16 2.11 14.78 -17.83
CA SER A 16 2.76 14.73 -16.51
C SER A 16 1.97 13.97 -15.44
N VAL A 17 0.66 13.75 -15.62
CA VAL A 17 -0.15 12.95 -14.67
C VAL A 17 -0.08 11.44 -14.92
N PHE A 18 0.56 11.02 -16.02
CA PHE A 18 0.87 9.61 -16.31
C PHE A 18 2.35 9.32 -16.13
N GLY A 19 2.94 9.85 -15.07
CA GLY A 19 4.15 9.29 -14.49
C GLY A 19 3.85 7.93 -13.86
N VAL A 20 3.51 6.93 -14.69
CA VAL A 20 3.65 5.52 -14.30
C VAL A 20 5.13 5.31 -14.06
N ALA A 21 5.53 5.28 -12.80
CA ALA A 21 6.86 4.87 -12.41
C ALA A 21 7.13 3.51 -13.07
N SER A 22 8.11 3.49 -13.97
CA SER A 22 8.56 2.30 -14.67
C SER A 22 9.04 1.27 -13.66
N LEU A 23 8.37 0.11 -13.66
CA LEU A 23 8.67 -1.08 -12.86
C LEU A 23 10.14 -1.47 -13.05
N SER A 24 10.97 -1.10 -12.07
CA SER A 24 12.34 -1.59 -11.94
C SER A 24 12.26 -2.82 -11.04
N ALA A 25 12.51 -4.00 -11.63
CA ALA A 25 12.27 -5.33 -11.05
C ALA A 25 10.78 -5.63 -10.79
N THR A 26 10.29 -6.77 -11.29
CA THR A 26 8.97 -7.29 -10.91
C THR A 26 9.04 -7.71 -9.44
N ASP A 27 8.80 -6.77 -8.54
CA ASP A 27 8.59 -7.06 -7.14
C ASP A 27 7.37 -7.98 -7.03
N LYS A 28 7.63 -9.22 -6.60
CA LYS A 28 6.62 -10.29 -6.47
C LYS A 28 5.45 -9.90 -5.55
N ALA A 29 5.65 -8.89 -4.70
CA ALA A 29 4.61 -8.20 -3.96
C ALA A 29 4.91 -6.70 -3.93
N THR A 30 3.91 -5.86 -4.20
CA THR A 30 4.07 -4.39 -4.20
C THR A 30 2.90 -3.74 -3.46
N ALA A 31 3.15 -2.66 -2.72
CA ALA A 31 2.16 -1.83 -2.08
C ALA A 31 2.25 -0.40 -2.62
N THR A 32 1.12 0.16 -3.07
CA THR A 32 1.05 1.47 -3.70
C THR A 32 -0.11 2.33 -3.17
N PRO A 33 0.07 3.65 -3.02
CA PRO A 33 1.35 4.35 -3.11
C PRO A 33 2.22 4.15 -1.84
N GLU A 34 3.52 4.41 -1.92
CA GLU A 34 4.47 4.30 -0.80
C GLU A 34 4.20 5.27 0.35
N ARG A 35 3.48 6.37 0.08
CA ARG A 35 3.09 7.36 1.07
C ARG A 35 1.62 7.69 0.94
N VAL A 36 0.90 7.54 2.05
CA VAL A 36 -0.54 7.86 2.14
C VAL A 36 -0.81 8.68 3.39
N LYS A 37 -1.98 9.34 3.42
CA LYS A 37 -2.55 9.91 4.64
C LYS A 37 -3.57 8.97 5.25
N VAL A 38 -3.81 9.10 6.55
CA VAL A 38 -4.94 8.44 7.22
C VAL A 38 -6.24 8.68 6.44
N GLY A 39 -6.97 7.61 6.18
CA GLY A 39 -8.21 7.57 5.41
C GLY A 39 -8.03 7.28 3.90
N GLN A 40 -6.82 7.39 3.36
CA GLN A 40 -6.54 7.06 1.95
C GLN A 40 -6.39 5.55 1.72
N ILE A 41 -6.40 5.17 0.44
CA ILE A 41 -6.35 3.77 0.00
C ILE A 41 -4.92 3.35 -0.30
N ILE A 42 -4.58 2.14 0.11
CA ILE A 42 -3.38 1.40 -0.26
C ILE A 42 -3.82 0.20 -1.08
N THR A 43 -3.23 0.02 -2.25
CA THR A 43 -3.39 -1.15 -3.10
C THR A 43 -2.18 -2.05 -2.97
N VAL A 44 -2.42 -3.32 -2.65
CA VAL A 44 -1.38 -4.35 -2.53
C VAL A 44 -1.56 -5.34 -3.66
N THR A 45 -0.48 -5.65 -4.38
CA THR A 45 -0.46 -6.61 -5.48
C THR A 45 0.53 -7.73 -5.20
N SER A 46 0.25 -8.92 -5.73
CA SER A 46 1.16 -10.07 -5.72
C SER A 46 1.03 -10.89 -6.99
N THR A 47 2.14 -11.49 -7.43
CA THR A 47 2.15 -12.45 -8.55
C THR A 47 1.85 -13.88 -8.11
N TYR A 48 1.70 -14.14 -6.82
CA TYR A 48 1.43 -15.47 -6.27
C TYR A 48 -0.05 -15.65 -5.99
N ASN A 49 -0.56 -16.84 -6.35
CA ASN A 49 -1.94 -17.22 -6.08
C ASN A 49 -2.17 -17.41 -4.56
N PRO A 50 -3.04 -16.60 -3.94
CA PRO A 50 -3.33 -16.65 -2.52
C PRO A 50 -4.41 -17.69 -2.16
N CYS A 51 -5.02 -18.36 -3.15
CA CYS A 51 -6.19 -19.20 -2.99
C CYS A 51 -5.88 -20.69 -3.15
N ALA A 52 -6.35 -21.46 -2.17
CA ALA A 52 -6.39 -22.91 -2.16
C ALA A 52 -7.67 -23.44 -2.81
N PHE A 53 -7.62 -23.62 -4.12
CA PHE A 53 -8.75 -24.13 -4.91
C PHE A 53 -8.99 -25.63 -4.77
N ASN A 54 -8.07 -26.36 -4.11
CA ASN A 54 -8.27 -27.75 -3.74
C ASN A 54 -9.13 -27.94 -2.48
N GLU A 55 -9.47 -26.85 -1.78
CA GLU A 55 -10.39 -26.85 -0.63
C GLU A 55 -11.83 -26.51 -1.09
N THR A 56 -12.84 -27.02 -0.38
CA THR A 56 -14.26 -26.73 -0.65
C THR A 56 -14.93 -26.18 0.62
N PRO A 57 -15.28 -24.87 0.67
CA PRO A 57 -15.06 -23.86 -0.37
C PRO A 57 -13.57 -23.47 -0.51
N PRO A 58 -13.16 -22.87 -1.65
CA PRO A 58 -11.80 -22.37 -1.83
C PRO A 58 -11.43 -21.39 -0.72
N LYS A 59 -10.25 -21.59 -0.13
CA LYS A 59 -9.76 -20.75 0.96
C LYS A 59 -8.69 -19.80 0.44
N CYS A 60 -8.89 -18.50 0.58
CA CYS A 60 -7.90 -17.50 0.18
C CYS A 60 -7.26 -16.83 1.39
N TYR A 61 -5.95 -16.63 1.34
CA TYR A 61 -5.18 -16.02 2.41
C TYR A 61 -4.89 -14.55 2.11
N ASP A 62 -5.25 -13.69 3.06
CA ASP A 62 -4.95 -12.27 2.97
C ASP A 62 -3.49 -11.96 3.34
N PRO A 63 -2.97 -10.82 2.83
CA PRO A 63 -1.73 -10.25 3.33
C PRO A 63 -1.80 -9.99 4.83
N THR A 64 -0.75 -10.40 5.55
CA THR A 64 -0.51 -9.93 6.92
C THR A 64 0.17 -8.58 6.90
N VAL A 65 0.02 -7.82 7.98
CA VAL A 65 0.53 -6.46 8.08
C VAL A 65 1.41 -6.35 9.31
N LYS A 66 2.64 -5.88 9.13
CA LYS A 66 3.62 -5.74 10.22
C LYS A 66 4.19 -4.32 10.25
N ILE A 67 4.63 -3.89 11.43
CA ILE A 67 5.39 -2.65 11.56
C ILE A 67 6.70 -2.83 10.82
N TYR A 68 7.05 -1.85 9.98
CA TYR A 68 8.33 -1.87 9.28
C TYR A 68 9.48 -1.74 10.28
N ASP A 69 10.41 -2.68 10.22
CA ASP A 69 11.66 -2.64 10.98
C ASP A 69 12.84 -2.66 9.99
N PRO A 70 13.81 -1.73 10.10
CA PRO A 70 15.00 -1.73 9.23
C PRO A 70 15.83 -3.03 9.30
N SER A 71 15.70 -3.82 10.37
CA SER A 71 16.31 -5.14 10.52
C SER A 71 15.64 -6.23 9.68
N MET A 72 14.51 -5.94 9.01
CA MET A 72 13.97 -6.74 7.92
C MET A 72 14.97 -6.73 6.74
N LYS A 73 16.07 -7.49 6.87
CA LYS A 73 17.19 -7.51 5.91
C LYS A 73 16.71 -7.84 4.49
N ASN A 74 17.35 -7.18 3.52
CA ASN A 74 17.08 -7.20 2.08
C ASN A 74 16.41 -8.47 1.55
N ILE A 75 15.23 -8.25 0.95
CA ILE A 75 14.48 -9.20 0.14
C ILE A 75 15.40 -9.64 -0.99
N SER A 76 15.69 -10.93 -1.13
CA SER A 76 16.10 -11.50 -2.42
C SER A 76 15.94 -13.01 -2.37
N PHE A 77 14.81 -13.45 -2.93
CA PHE A 77 14.46 -14.84 -3.22
C PHE A 77 14.15 -15.70 -2.00
N TYR A 78 13.02 -16.41 -2.08
CA TYR A 78 12.53 -17.37 -1.09
C TYR A 78 11.79 -16.75 0.14
N PRO A 79 10.75 -17.44 0.65
CA PRO A 79 9.85 -16.90 1.65
C PRO A 79 10.56 -16.39 2.89
N ASP A 80 10.14 -15.22 3.37
CA ASP A 80 10.50 -14.76 4.70
C ASP A 80 9.68 -15.55 5.72
N MET A 81 10.31 -16.58 6.29
CA MET A 81 9.73 -17.37 7.37
C MET A 81 9.72 -16.63 8.71
N GLY A 82 10.51 -15.56 8.85
CA GLY A 82 10.55 -14.72 10.05
C GLY A 82 9.50 -13.61 10.05
N PHE A 83 8.84 -13.34 8.91
CA PHE A 83 7.95 -12.19 8.76
C PHE A 83 6.85 -12.12 9.83
N GLU A 84 6.28 -13.27 10.20
CA GLU A 84 5.18 -13.29 11.16
C GLU A 84 5.61 -12.97 12.60
N THR A 85 6.91 -13.06 12.89
CA THR A 85 7.49 -12.74 14.21
C THR A 85 7.58 -11.23 14.48
N PHE A 86 7.50 -10.40 13.43
CA PHE A 86 7.49 -8.95 13.60
C PHE A 86 6.20 -8.47 14.26
N GLN A 87 6.25 -7.26 14.80
CA GLN A 87 5.12 -6.64 15.49
C GLN A 87 3.91 -6.53 14.55
N ASP A 88 2.76 -7.06 15.00
CA ASP A 88 1.50 -6.94 14.27
C ASP A 88 1.09 -5.48 14.08
N ALA A 89 0.66 -5.17 12.87
CA ALA A 89 0.17 -3.85 12.48
C ALA A 89 -1.20 -3.93 11.78
N SER A 90 -1.97 -4.99 12.04
CA SER A 90 -3.29 -5.16 11.44
C SER A 90 -4.23 -3.99 11.71
N SER A 91 -4.10 -3.31 12.87
CA SER A 91 -4.92 -2.14 13.22
C SER A 91 -4.65 -0.90 12.35
N TYR A 92 -3.46 -0.81 11.72
CA TYR A 92 -3.06 0.35 10.91
C TYR A 92 -3.84 0.46 9.62
N VAL A 93 -4.51 -0.61 9.20
CA VAL A 93 -5.29 -0.65 7.97
C VAL A 93 -6.57 -1.46 8.12
N THR A 94 -7.60 -1.11 7.36
CA THR A 94 -8.82 -1.92 7.23
C THR A 94 -8.88 -2.46 5.81
N LYS A 95 -8.97 -3.78 5.64
CA LYS A 95 -9.20 -4.39 4.33
C LYS A 95 -10.55 -3.93 3.78
N LEU A 96 -10.57 -3.46 2.53
CA LEU A 96 -11.78 -3.05 1.83
C LEU A 96 -12.20 -4.07 0.77
N SER A 97 -11.24 -4.67 0.06
CA SER A 97 -11.51 -5.68 -0.97
C SER A 97 -10.33 -6.62 -1.19
N GLY A 98 -10.57 -7.68 -1.97
CA GLY A 98 -9.57 -8.69 -2.33
C GLY A 98 -9.78 -10.02 -1.61
N PRO A 99 -9.06 -11.08 -2.01
CA PRO A 99 -8.22 -11.11 -3.21
C PRO A 99 -9.06 -11.05 -4.50
N ILE A 100 -8.62 -10.26 -5.47
CA ILE A 100 -9.19 -10.19 -6.82
C ILE A 100 -8.06 -10.46 -7.82
N GLU A 101 -8.24 -11.44 -8.70
CA GLU A 101 -7.32 -11.73 -9.79
C GLU A 101 -7.61 -10.81 -10.98
N THR A 102 -6.56 -10.19 -11.51
CA THR A 102 -6.62 -9.41 -12.76
C THR A 102 -6.45 -10.34 -13.97
N SER A 103 -6.76 -9.84 -15.17
CA SER A 103 -6.54 -10.60 -16.42
C SER A 103 -5.09 -11.07 -16.61
N ASP A 104 -4.14 -10.38 -15.99
CA ASP A 104 -2.70 -10.65 -16.12
C ASP A 104 -2.18 -11.62 -15.03
N GLY A 105 -3.10 -12.24 -14.25
CA GLY A 105 -2.75 -13.16 -13.17
C GLY A 105 -2.18 -12.48 -11.91
N ILE A 106 -2.32 -11.16 -11.81
CA ILE A 106 -1.91 -10.39 -10.62
C ILE A 106 -3.06 -10.36 -9.62
N TRP A 107 -2.77 -10.74 -8.40
CA TRP A 107 -3.70 -10.74 -7.28
C TRP A 107 -3.65 -9.42 -6.53
N THR A 108 -4.82 -8.85 -6.25
CA THR A 108 -4.95 -7.49 -5.71
C THR A 108 -5.81 -7.46 -4.45
N TRP A 109 -5.38 -6.66 -3.48
CA TRP A 109 -6.12 -6.28 -2.28
C TRP A 109 -6.13 -4.77 -2.13
N THR A 110 -7.20 -4.24 -1.52
CA THR A 110 -7.25 -2.82 -1.18
C THR A 110 -7.50 -2.63 0.30
N TYR A 111 -6.83 -1.64 0.87
CA TYR A 111 -6.83 -1.33 2.29
C TYR A 111 -7.06 0.16 2.50
N ARG A 112 -7.79 0.54 3.55
CA ARG A 112 -7.88 1.92 4.04
C ARG A 112 -6.88 2.13 5.16
N ALA A 113 -6.09 3.20 5.09
CA ALA A 113 -5.18 3.58 6.16
C ALA A 113 -5.93 4.15 7.38
N ASN A 114 -5.62 3.66 8.58
CA ASN A 114 -6.30 4.04 9.83
C ASN A 114 -5.40 4.87 10.75
N PHE A 115 -4.13 4.47 10.92
CA PHE A 115 -3.20 5.09 11.88
C PHE A 115 -1.86 5.45 11.23
N PRO A 116 -1.23 6.55 11.67
CA PRO A 116 0.07 6.95 11.17
C PRO A 116 1.16 5.96 11.62
N GLY A 117 2.08 5.64 10.73
CA GLY A 117 3.20 4.71 10.95
C GLY A 117 3.75 4.18 9.64
N THR A 118 4.83 3.39 9.69
CA THR A 118 5.38 2.71 8.50
C THR A 118 5.13 1.21 8.63
N ILE A 119 4.45 0.65 7.63
CA ILE A 119 4.03 -0.75 7.61
C ILE A 119 4.57 -1.48 6.38
N VAL A 120 4.60 -2.80 6.44
CA VAL A 120 4.88 -3.70 5.31
C VAL A 120 3.79 -4.75 5.23
N PHE A 121 3.36 -5.08 4.00
CA PHE A 121 2.46 -6.20 3.75
C PHE A 121 3.26 -7.46 3.40
N GLY A 122 2.90 -8.58 4.03
CA GLY A 122 3.38 -9.92 3.71
C GLY A 122 2.34 -10.69 2.92
N THR A 123 2.55 -10.83 1.62
CA THR A 123 1.67 -11.60 0.73
C THR A 123 2.06 -13.08 0.73
N PRO A 124 1.15 -14.00 0.37
CA PRO A 124 1.50 -15.43 0.22
C PRO A 124 2.68 -15.64 -0.73
N SER A 125 3.56 -16.58 -0.37
CA SER A 125 4.82 -16.85 -1.11
C SER A 125 4.80 -18.15 -1.93
N ILE A 126 3.83 -19.02 -1.64
CA ILE A 126 3.56 -20.30 -2.30
C ILE A 126 2.04 -20.48 -2.36
N ILE A 127 1.59 -21.33 -3.29
CA ILE A 127 0.18 -21.73 -3.39
C ILE A 127 -0.22 -22.35 -2.04
N ASN A 128 -1.37 -21.95 -1.51
CA ASN A 128 -1.91 -22.40 -0.22
C ASN A 128 -1.11 -21.97 1.02
N SER A 129 -0.23 -20.96 0.95
CA SER A 129 0.59 -20.59 2.12
C SER A 129 -0.30 -20.04 3.25
N PRO A 130 -0.42 -20.73 4.40
CA PRO A 130 -0.80 -20.07 5.64
C PRO A 130 0.25 -18.98 5.96
N PRO A 131 0.10 -18.19 7.06
CA PRO A 131 1.01 -17.09 7.36
C PRO A 131 2.50 -17.45 7.39
N GLU A 132 2.82 -18.73 7.51
CA GLU A 132 4.14 -19.31 7.35
C GLU A 132 4.69 -19.06 5.94
N GLY A 133 5.66 -18.14 5.84
CA GLY A 133 6.37 -17.82 4.60
C GLY A 133 5.68 -16.72 3.79
N ARG A 134 6.17 -15.48 3.93
CA ARG A 134 5.63 -14.32 3.22
C ARG A 134 6.60 -13.76 2.20
N ILE A 135 6.05 -13.20 1.12
CA ILE A 135 6.76 -12.27 0.26
C ILE A 135 6.37 -10.87 0.70
N ARG A 136 7.39 -10.12 1.12
CA ARG A 136 7.24 -8.75 1.60
C ARG A 136 7.07 -7.79 0.43
N SER A 137 6.19 -6.82 0.61
CA SER A 137 6.11 -5.62 -0.23
C SER A 137 7.15 -4.58 0.18
N ASN A 138 7.27 -3.52 -0.63
CA ASN A 138 7.90 -2.27 -0.24
C ASN A 138 7.18 -1.63 0.98
N PRO A 139 7.90 -0.89 1.85
CA PRO A 139 7.28 -0.20 2.98
C PRO A 139 6.33 0.91 2.55
N VAL A 140 5.21 1.05 3.27
CA VAL A 140 4.24 2.14 3.11
C VAL A 140 4.24 3.03 4.35
N THR A 141 4.48 4.32 4.16
CA THR A 141 4.42 5.33 5.22
C THR A 141 3.03 5.97 5.24
N ILE A 142 2.29 5.77 6.32
CA ILE A 142 1.03 6.44 6.62
C ILE A 142 1.33 7.69 7.46
N THR A 143 0.98 8.84 6.93
CA THR A 143 1.08 10.12 7.63
C THR A 143 -0.24 10.52 8.25
N SER A 144 -0.19 11.26 9.36
CA SER A 144 -1.39 11.87 9.92
C SER A 144 -1.97 12.87 8.92
N ASN A 145 -3.29 13.02 8.95
CA ASN A 145 -3.88 14.22 8.35
C ASN A 145 -3.35 15.43 9.13
N SER A 146 -3.03 16.50 8.40
CA SER A 146 -2.80 17.79 9.03
C SER A 146 -4.00 18.07 9.93
N LEU A 147 -3.74 18.23 11.22
CA LEU A 147 -4.76 18.67 12.15
C LEU A 147 -5.42 19.91 11.54
N PRO A 148 -6.76 20.00 11.54
CA PRO A 148 -7.46 21.18 11.05
C PRO A 148 -7.07 22.35 11.94
N MET A 149 -5.97 23.02 11.58
CA MET A 149 -5.33 24.06 12.38
C MET A 149 -6.30 25.22 12.59
N ASP A 150 -7.22 25.43 11.65
CA ASP A 150 -8.38 26.31 11.76
C ASP A 150 -9.30 25.96 12.94
N LYS A 151 -9.53 24.68 13.23
CA LYS A 151 -10.31 24.24 14.41
C LYS A 151 -9.53 24.47 15.70
N PHE A 152 -8.22 24.21 15.71
CA PHE A 152 -7.37 24.47 16.88
C PHE A 152 -7.26 25.98 17.16
N PHE A 153 -7.01 26.81 16.15
CA PHE A 153 -6.95 28.25 16.30
C PHE A 153 -8.30 28.83 16.76
N LYS A 154 -9.43 28.34 16.24
CA LYS A 154 -10.76 28.71 16.75
C LYS A 154 -10.98 28.28 18.20
N LEU A 155 -10.57 27.06 18.57
CA LEU A 155 -10.69 26.53 19.94
C LEU A 155 -9.88 27.37 20.95
N PHE A 156 -8.69 27.81 20.57
CA PHE A 156 -7.81 28.64 21.40
C PHE A 156 -8.01 30.15 21.21
N GLY A 157 -9.03 30.58 20.45
CA GLY A 157 -9.37 31.99 20.28
C GLY A 157 -8.38 32.79 19.40
N PHE A 158 -7.42 32.14 18.75
CA PHE A 158 -6.55 32.76 17.76
C PHE A 158 -7.36 33.03 16.48
N GLY A 159 -7.52 34.30 16.12
CA GLY A 159 -8.24 34.70 14.90
C GLY A 159 -9.40 35.67 15.11
N LYS A 160 -9.72 36.06 16.36
CA LYS A 160 -10.54 37.26 16.59
C LYS A 160 -9.69 38.49 16.27
N LYS A 161 -9.84 39.02 15.05
CA LYS A 161 -9.37 40.38 14.75
C LYS A 161 -10.19 41.35 15.63
N LYS A 162 -9.50 42.19 16.38
CA LYS A 162 -10.10 43.36 17.05
C LYS A 162 -10.67 44.33 16.03
#